data_AF-A0A9W3CLM6-F1
#
_entry.id   AF-A0A9W3CLM6-F1
#
_cell.length_a   1.000
_cell.length_b   1.000
_cell.length_c   1.000
_cell.angle_alpha   90.00
_cell.angle_beta   90.00
_cell.angle_gamma   90.00
#
_symmetry.space_group_name_H-M   'P 1'
#
loop_
_entity.id
_entity.type
_entity.pdbx_description
1 polymer ?
#
loop_
_entity_poly.entity_id
_entity_poly.type
_entity_poly.pdbx_seq_one_letter_code
_entity_poly.pdbx_strand_id
1 'polypeptide(L)'
;MGRFKGNKKGRVNVKPIVMKNQTNVDHVTGDKIPKSFVFSRTKLPGSVKQLQMDLRKLMLPYTALSLKEKKRNTLRDFLNVSGPMGVTHFLMLKKTASALSLRVARTPQGPTLTFKIHQYSLASDIAQSQTRPRCPPDLFKSPPLIVLSGFGTQELHLKLATIMFQNIFPAIDINTVKLSTCQRLVLLNYNKDTKLIDFRHYSIRLQPVGVSRKLRNFVQTHKAPDLRNLQDVSDFITKAGYGSESEGDEEAATVTLSSDLGRVNKGSTKSAVKLQEIGPRMTMQLVRVEEGLCSGGIIFSEDGNVDEKNEQDGDEEDSASDEEEEGEEGSGEEEGEEDSGEEGEDMDEDVED
;
A
#
# COMPACT_ATOMS: atom_id res chain seq x y z
N MET A 1 -54.68 43.45 -19.15
CA MET A 1 -53.62 43.89 -18.20
C MET A 1 -53.47 42.86 -17.09
N GLY A 2 -52.57 41.88 -17.26
CA GLY A 2 -52.22 40.91 -16.22
C GLY A 2 -50.78 41.16 -15.76
N ARG A 3 -50.58 41.59 -14.51
CA ARG A 3 -49.25 41.86 -13.94
C ARG A 3 -48.70 40.59 -13.29
N PHE A 4 -47.61 40.07 -13.86
CA PHE A 4 -46.84 38.94 -13.34
C PHE A 4 -46.13 39.29 -12.02
N LYS A 5 -46.29 38.44 -11.00
CA LYS A 5 -45.53 38.47 -9.74
C LYS A 5 -44.14 37.86 -9.99
N GLY A 6 -43.08 38.62 -9.74
CA GLY A 6 -41.70 38.15 -9.82
C GLY A 6 -41.31 37.26 -8.63
N ASN A 7 -40.95 36.01 -8.92
CA ASN A 7 -40.37 35.07 -7.96
C ASN A 7 -38.92 35.46 -7.66
N LYS A 8 -38.65 35.92 -6.42
CA LYS A 8 -37.28 36.04 -5.89
C LYS A 8 -36.76 34.64 -5.55
N LYS A 9 -35.81 34.13 -6.34
CA LYS A 9 -35.05 32.92 -6.02
C LYS A 9 -34.20 33.18 -4.77
N GLY A 10 -34.48 32.44 -3.70
CA GLY A 10 -33.69 32.45 -2.47
C GLY A 10 -32.28 31.92 -2.74
N ARG A 11 -31.26 32.70 -2.35
CA ARG A 11 -29.87 32.24 -2.32
C ARG A 11 -29.72 31.18 -1.24
N VAL A 12 -29.49 29.93 -1.65
CA VAL A 12 -29.08 28.86 -0.74
C VAL A 12 -27.65 29.15 -0.29
N ASN A 13 -27.51 29.51 0.99
CA ASN A 13 -26.23 29.79 1.60
C ASN A 13 -25.58 28.45 1.98
N VAL A 14 -24.75 27.90 1.09
CA VAL A 14 -23.97 26.69 1.37
C VAL A 14 -22.88 27.06 2.36
N LYS A 15 -23.04 26.64 3.62
CA LYS A 15 -21.98 26.78 4.64
C LYS A 15 -20.75 26.02 4.14
N PRO A 16 -19.53 26.60 4.19
CA PRO A 16 -18.34 25.86 3.83
C PRO A 16 -18.20 24.67 4.79
N ILE A 17 -18.03 23.49 4.23
CA ILE A 17 -17.66 22.28 4.97
C ILE A 17 -16.28 22.56 5.54
N VAL A 18 -16.22 22.89 6.83
CA VAL A 18 -14.97 22.91 7.58
C VAL A 18 -14.48 21.45 7.60
N MET A 19 -13.55 21.13 6.70
CA MET A 19 -12.75 19.92 6.83
C MET A 19 -12.10 19.98 8.20
N LYS A 20 -12.54 19.11 9.12
CA LYS A 20 -11.84 18.91 10.38
C LYS A 20 -10.43 18.47 10.02
N ASN A 21 -9.46 19.36 10.21
CA ASN A 21 -8.05 19.03 10.15
C ASN A 21 -7.82 17.83 11.07
N GLN A 22 -7.62 16.65 10.48
CA GLN A 22 -7.09 15.52 11.22
C GLN A 22 -5.77 16.01 11.83
N THR A 23 -5.69 15.92 13.16
CA THR A 23 -4.53 16.34 13.94
C THR A 23 -3.27 15.71 13.34
N ASN A 24 -2.40 16.55 12.81
CA ASN A 24 -1.21 16.19 12.02
C ASN A 24 -0.04 15.67 12.89
N VAL A 25 -0.36 15.23 14.10
CA VAL A 25 0.58 14.97 15.19
C VAL A 25 0.04 13.78 15.96
N ASP A 26 0.89 12.80 16.23
CA ASP A 26 0.53 11.73 17.16
C ASP A 26 0.32 12.34 18.54
N HIS A 27 -0.87 12.15 19.12
CA HIS A 27 -1.23 12.69 20.44
C HIS A 27 -0.38 12.09 21.58
N VAL A 28 0.40 11.05 21.27
CA VAL A 28 1.24 10.31 22.22
C VAL A 28 2.70 10.74 22.13
N THR A 29 3.24 10.91 20.92
CA THR A 29 4.67 11.19 20.70
C THR A 29 4.97 12.67 20.46
N GLY A 30 3.98 13.49 20.08
CA GLY A 30 4.18 14.90 19.72
C GLY A 30 4.89 15.10 18.37
N ASP A 31 5.30 14.02 17.71
CA ASP A 31 5.97 14.02 16.42
C ASP A 31 4.97 14.03 15.26
N LYS A 32 5.41 14.63 14.14
CA LYS A 32 4.65 14.62 12.89
C LYS A 32 4.60 13.20 12.36
N ILE A 33 3.39 12.69 12.19
CA ILE A 33 3.16 11.36 11.61
C ILE A 33 3.73 11.36 10.18
N PRO A 34 4.61 10.41 9.83
CA PRO A 34 5.11 10.31 8.47
C PRO A 34 3.95 9.90 7.54
N LYS A 35 3.62 10.80 6.62
CA LYS A 35 2.66 10.52 5.55
C LYS A 35 3.39 10.22 4.27
N SER A 36 2.81 9.36 3.45
CA SER A 36 3.42 8.92 2.20
C SER A 36 2.50 9.09 1.01
N PHE A 37 3.09 9.39 -0.15
CA PHE A 37 2.44 9.26 -1.44
C PHE A 37 3.04 8.10 -2.20
N VAL A 38 2.16 7.33 -2.84
CA VAL A 38 2.53 6.24 -3.73
C VAL A 38 1.97 6.56 -5.10
N PHE A 39 2.86 6.85 -6.04
CA PHE A 39 2.48 7.22 -7.40
C PHE A 39 3.41 6.60 -8.44
N SER A 40 3.02 6.68 -9.70
CA SER A 40 3.81 6.27 -10.84
C SER A 40 4.28 7.48 -11.65
N ARG A 41 5.49 7.40 -12.23
CA ARG A 41 6.03 8.45 -13.10
C ARG A 41 5.66 8.22 -14.57
N THR A 42 5.67 6.97 -15.01
CA THR A 42 5.42 6.61 -16.42
C THR A 42 4.12 5.84 -16.56
N LYS A 43 3.60 5.73 -17.79
CA LYS A 43 2.42 4.89 -18.09
C LYS A 43 2.68 3.43 -17.69
N LEU A 44 2.08 3.02 -16.58
CA LEU A 44 2.22 1.65 -16.09
C LEU A 44 1.25 0.67 -16.77
N PRO A 45 1.68 -0.58 -17.04
CA PRO A 45 0.79 -1.64 -17.47
C PRO A 45 -0.18 -2.02 -16.35
N GLY A 46 -1.30 -2.66 -16.70
CA GLY A 46 -2.39 -2.98 -15.77
C GLY A 46 -1.95 -3.73 -14.51
N SER A 47 -1.05 -4.70 -14.63
CA SER A 47 -0.52 -5.46 -13.49
C SER A 47 0.28 -4.57 -12.52
N VAL A 48 1.10 -3.66 -13.04
CA VAL A 48 1.90 -2.76 -12.19
C VAL A 48 1.03 -1.66 -11.57
N LYS A 49 -0.06 -1.25 -12.24
CA LYS A 49 -1.10 -0.40 -11.62
C LYS A 49 -1.78 -1.11 -10.44
N GLN A 50 -2.02 -2.42 -10.54
CA GLN A 50 -2.52 -3.20 -9.41
C GLN A 50 -1.50 -3.27 -8.27
N LEU A 51 -0.21 -3.49 -8.58
CA LEU A 51 0.86 -3.43 -7.59
C LEU A 51 0.95 -2.06 -6.89
N GLN A 52 0.80 -0.97 -7.64
CA GLN A 52 0.73 0.38 -7.09
C GLN A 52 -0.44 0.54 -6.11
N MET A 53 -1.62 0.04 -6.47
CA MET A 53 -2.79 0.06 -5.59
C MET A 53 -2.58 -0.80 -4.33
N ASP A 54 -1.87 -1.92 -4.45
CA ASP A 54 -1.53 -2.77 -3.31
C ASP A 54 -0.51 -2.10 -2.39
N LEU A 55 0.48 -1.39 -2.94
CA LEU A 55 1.39 -0.54 -2.15
C LEU A 55 0.65 0.61 -1.46
N ARG A 56 -0.32 1.24 -2.12
CA ARG A 56 -1.19 2.26 -1.48
C ARG A 56 -1.96 1.68 -0.30
N LYS A 57 -2.52 0.48 -0.45
CA LYS A 57 -3.22 -0.22 0.65
C LYS A 57 -2.27 -0.57 1.79
N LEU A 58 -1.06 -1.00 1.47
CA LEU A 58 -0.05 -1.34 2.48
C LEU A 58 0.28 -0.14 3.38
N MET A 59 0.38 1.06 2.79
CA MET A 59 0.78 2.28 3.48
C MET A 59 -0.36 3.01 4.22
N LEU A 60 -1.60 2.51 4.14
CA LEU A 60 -2.72 3.05 4.94
C LEU A 60 -2.42 2.99 6.45
N PRO A 61 -2.98 3.90 7.27
CA PRO A 61 -3.94 4.96 6.92
C PRO A 61 -3.30 6.25 6.40
N TYR A 62 -1.97 6.38 6.45
CA TYR A 62 -1.25 7.65 6.23
C TYR A 62 -0.89 7.90 4.75
N THR A 63 -1.69 7.33 3.84
CA THR A 63 -1.52 7.43 2.40
C THR A 63 -2.84 7.75 1.72
N ALA A 64 -2.77 8.58 0.68
CA ALA A 64 -3.93 8.88 -0.15
C ALA A 64 -4.23 7.73 -1.12
N LEU A 65 -5.28 6.94 -0.84
CA LEU A 65 -5.72 5.87 -1.73
C LEU A 65 -6.30 6.41 -3.06
N SER A 66 -6.96 7.57 -3.01
CA SER A 66 -7.64 8.19 -4.14
C SER A 66 -6.79 9.19 -4.94
N LEU A 67 -5.46 9.19 -4.74
CA LEU A 67 -4.56 10.01 -5.54
C LEU A 67 -4.67 9.57 -7.01
N LYS A 68 -5.09 10.47 -7.89
CA LYS A 68 -5.21 10.21 -9.32
C LYS A 68 -4.06 10.89 -10.04
N GLU A 69 -3.17 10.08 -10.58
CA GLU A 69 -2.13 10.56 -11.49
C GLU A 69 -2.73 10.87 -12.86
N LYS A 70 -2.38 12.04 -13.39
CA LYS A 70 -2.54 12.36 -14.81
C LYS A 70 -1.17 12.25 -15.45
N LYS A 71 -1.11 11.93 -16.75
CA LYS A 71 0.15 11.84 -17.50
C LYS A 71 0.97 13.13 -17.42
N ARG A 72 0.29 14.27 -17.59
CA ARG A 72 0.90 15.62 -17.53
C ARG A 72 1.47 16.02 -16.16
N ASN A 73 1.35 15.18 -15.14
CA ASN A 73 1.71 15.57 -13.78
C ASN A 73 3.21 15.35 -13.54
N THR A 74 3.92 16.42 -13.26
CA THR A 74 5.37 16.36 -13.03
C THR A 74 5.68 16.08 -11.56
N LEU A 75 6.92 15.66 -11.26
CA LEU A 75 7.40 15.51 -9.88
C LEU A 75 7.25 16.82 -9.07
N ARG A 76 7.40 17.97 -9.75
CA ARG A 76 7.25 19.29 -9.15
C ARG A 76 5.83 19.55 -8.65
N ASP A 77 4.83 19.06 -9.37
CA ASP A 77 3.43 19.19 -8.97
C ASP A 77 3.15 18.38 -7.71
N PHE A 78 3.67 17.15 -7.62
CA PHE A 78 3.56 16.33 -6.41
C PHE A 78 4.28 16.97 -5.21
N LEU A 79 5.42 17.62 -5.43
CA LEU A 79 6.12 18.40 -4.40
C LEU A 79 5.30 19.60 -3.90
N ASN A 80 4.67 20.34 -4.82
CA ASN A 80 3.84 21.48 -4.46
C ASN A 80 2.61 21.05 -3.63
N VAL A 81 2.04 19.87 -3.93
CA VAL A 81 0.92 19.29 -3.19
C VAL A 81 1.36 18.67 -1.85
N SER A 82 2.57 18.10 -1.77
CA SER A 82 3.06 17.42 -0.57
C SER A 82 3.29 18.38 0.61
N GLY A 83 3.73 19.60 0.33
CA GLY A 83 3.95 20.66 1.32
C GLY A 83 2.74 20.90 2.24
N PRO A 84 1.58 21.36 1.73
CA PRO A 84 0.40 21.61 2.55
C PRO A 84 -0.21 20.35 3.17
N MET A 85 -0.05 19.18 2.53
CA MET A 85 -0.55 17.90 3.08
C MET A 85 0.35 17.31 4.18
N GLY A 86 1.57 17.84 4.33
CA GLY A 86 2.58 17.35 5.27
C GLY A 86 3.08 15.96 4.91
N VAL A 87 3.23 15.65 3.62
CA VAL A 87 3.75 14.37 3.15
C VAL A 87 5.27 14.39 3.20
N THR A 88 5.84 13.34 3.78
CA THR A 88 7.28 13.23 4.06
C THR A 88 7.99 12.21 3.19
N HIS A 89 7.27 11.22 2.65
CA HIS A 89 7.84 10.15 1.85
C HIS A 89 7.11 9.97 0.52
N PHE A 90 7.87 9.81 -0.56
CA PHE A 90 7.36 9.41 -1.86
C PHE A 90 7.82 8.00 -2.20
N LEU A 91 6.90 7.18 -2.68
CA LEU A 91 7.17 5.89 -3.28
C LEU A 91 6.74 5.99 -4.74
N MET A 92 7.70 5.95 -5.65
CA MET A 92 7.52 6.18 -7.07
C MET A 92 7.81 4.90 -7.83
N LEU A 93 6.83 4.38 -8.55
CA LEU A 93 7.03 3.30 -9.49
C LEU A 93 7.35 3.86 -10.88
N LYS A 94 8.47 3.43 -11.46
CA LYS A 94 8.84 3.68 -12.85
C LYS A 94 9.03 2.34 -13.53
N LYS A 95 8.41 2.13 -14.69
CA LYS A 95 8.75 1.01 -15.57
C LYS A 95 9.70 1.53 -16.65
N THR A 96 10.91 0.99 -16.70
CA THR A 96 11.86 1.16 -17.80
C THR A 96 11.70 -0.02 -18.77
N ALA A 97 12.21 0.09 -20.00
CA ALA A 97 12.17 -0.99 -21.00
C ALA A 97 12.73 -2.33 -20.46
N SER A 98 13.77 -2.27 -19.63
CA SER A 98 14.45 -3.46 -19.08
C SER A 98 13.85 -4.00 -17.78
N ALA A 99 13.34 -3.13 -16.88
CA ALA A 99 12.87 -3.55 -15.56
C ALA A 99 11.91 -2.56 -14.89
N LEU A 100 11.21 -3.05 -13.86
CA LEU A 100 10.41 -2.22 -12.97
C LEU A 100 11.30 -1.68 -11.84
N SER A 101 11.25 -0.38 -11.59
CA SER A 101 11.99 0.29 -10.52
C SER A 101 11.03 0.95 -9.53
N LEU A 102 11.39 0.86 -8.25
CA LEU A 102 10.75 1.56 -7.13
C LEU A 102 11.74 2.56 -6.55
N ARG A 103 11.44 3.86 -6.69
CA ARG A 103 12.18 4.93 -6.02
C ARG A 103 11.49 5.31 -4.73
N VAL A 104 12.21 5.27 -3.62
CA VAL A 104 11.74 5.71 -2.30
C VAL A 104 12.50 6.97 -1.92
N ALA A 105 11.78 8.05 -1.67
CA ALA A 105 12.35 9.38 -1.52
C ALA A 105 11.80 10.09 -0.29
N ARG A 106 12.64 10.89 0.37
CA ARG A 106 12.20 11.80 1.44
C ARG A 106 11.99 13.21 0.90
N THR A 107 10.83 13.78 1.14
CA THR A 107 10.50 15.17 0.78
C THR A 107 10.80 16.13 1.94
N PRO A 108 11.22 17.39 1.69
CA PRO A 108 11.51 18.01 0.39
C PRO A 108 12.97 17.90 -0.09
N GLN A 109 13.93 17.57 0.80
CA GLN A 109 15.36 17.68 0.53
C GLN A 109 16.04 16.38 0.04
N GLY A 110 15.34 15.26 -0.14
CA GLY A 110 16.00 13.96 -0.34
C GLY A 110 16.47 13.34 0.97
N PRO A 111 17.02 12.11 1.00
CA PRO A 111 17.64 11.35 -0.10
C PRO A 111 16.65 10.49 -0.91
N THR A 112 17.11 9.96 -2.05
CA THR A 112 16.38 8.98 -2.88
C THR A 112 17.11 7.65 -2.98
N LEU A 113 16.37 6.57 -2.72
CA LEU A 113 16.79 5.19 -2.91
C LEU A 113 16.08 4.63 -4.13
N THR A 114 16.83 4.07 -5.06
CA THR A 114 16.25 3.42 -6.24
C THR A 114 16.48 1.92 -6.13
N PHE A 115 15.37 1.20 -6.09
CA PHE A 115 15.35 -0.25 -6.08
C PHE A 115 14.93 -0.76 -7.46
N LYS A 116 15.59 -1.80 -7.94
CA LYS A 116 15.15 -2.58 -9.11
C LYS A 116 14.36 -3.78 -8.61
N ILE A 117 13.13 -3.94 -9.08
CA ILE A 117 12.26 -5.06 -8.75
C ILE A 117 12.56 -6.19 -9.73
N HIS A 118 12.99 -7.34 -9.21
CA HIS A 118 13.27 -8.54 -10.01
C HIS A 118 12.02 -9.40 -10.17
N GLN A 119 11.34 -9.69 -9.06
CA GLN A 119 10.11 -10.47 -9.06
C GLN A 119 9.06 -9.76 -8.23
N TYR A 120 7.81 -9.81 -8.66
CA TYR A 120 6.68 -9.32 -7.90
C TYR A 120 5.50 -10.28 -8.01
N SER A 121 4.63 -10.26 -7.00
CA SER A 121 3.34 -10.94 -7.02
C SER A 121 2.29 -10.04 -6.41
N LEU A 122 1.12 -10.00 -7.04
CA LEU A 122 0.02 -9.15 -6.63
C LEU A 122 -0.67 -9.70 -5.38
N ALA A 123 -1.32 -8.82 -4.61
CA ALA A 123 -2.09 -9.26 -3.45
C ALA A 123 -3.26 -10.16 -3.87
N SER A 124 -3.83 -9.95 -5.07
CA SER A 124 -4.87 -10.83 -5.66
C SER A 124 -4.38 -12.27 -5.81
N ASP A 125 -3.18 -12.44 -6.34
CA ASP A 125 -2.64 -13.75 -6.70
C ASP A 125 -2.24 -14.51 -5.44
N ILE A 126 -1.69 -13.81 -4.46
CA ILE A 126 -1.37 -14.36 -3.13
C ILE A 126 -2.65 -14.79 -2.41
N ALA A 127 -3.72 -13.99 -2.50
CA ALA A 127 -5.01 -14.36 -1.91
C ALA A 127 -5.60 -15.61 -2.58
N GLN A 128 -5.46 -15.74 -3.91
CA GLN A 128 -5.91 -16.94 -4.64
C GLN A 128 -5.05 -18.18 -4.33
N SER A 129 -3.76 -18.01 -4.07
CA SER A 129 -2.88 -19.13 -3.72
C SER A 129 -3.17 -19.68 -2.31
N GLN A 130 -3.89 -18.95 -1.48
CA GLN A 130 -4.22 -19.36 -0.11
C GLN A 130 -5.52 -20.16 -0.07
N THR A 131 -5.54 -21.21 0.75
CA THR A 131 -6.74 -22.02 0.98
C THR A 131 -7.86 -21.23 1.67
N ARG A 132 -7.51 -20.24 2.50
CA ARG A 132 -8.44 -19.39 3.25
C ARG A 132 -7.92 -17.95 3.34
N PRO A 133 -8.02 -17.16 2.26
CA PRO A 133 -7.62 -15.77 2.28
C PRO A 133 -8.52 -14.98 3.24
N ARG A 134 -7.91 -14.17 4.10
CA ARG A 134 -8.63 -13.33 5.05
C ARG A 134 -7.98 -11.95 5.10
N CYS A 135 -8.63 -10.98 4.47
CA CYS A 135 -8.23 -9.58 4.47
C CYS A 135 -9.38 -8.67 4.95
N PRO A 136 -9.74 -8.68 6.25
CA PRO A 136 -10.75 -7.76 6.77
C PRO A 136 -10.33 -6.30 6.52
N PRO A 137 -11.26 -5.43 6.10
CA PRO A 137 -10.94 -4.04 5.77
C PRO A 137 -10.48 -3.23 6.99
N ASP A 138 -10.79 -3.71 8.20
CA ASP A 138 -10.38 -3.09 9.46
C ASP A 138 -8.86 -3.10 9.69
N LEU A 139 -8.15 -4.07 9.07
CA LEU A 139 -6.68 -4.17 9.16
C LEU A 139 -5.98 -2.91 8.66
N PHE A 140 -6.55 -2.23 7.67
CA PHE A 140 -5.93 -1.08 7.02
C PHE A 140 -6.12 0.23 7.79
N LYS A 141 -6.87 0.23 8.90
CA LYS A 141 -7.02 1.41 9.77
C LYS A 141 -5.79 1.63 10.65
N SER A 142 -5.08 0.57 11.01
CA SER A 142 -3.86 0.67 11.82
C SER A 142 -2.62 0.61 10.94
N PRO A 143 -1.55 1.38 11.23
CA PRO A 143 -0.31 1.31 10.47
C PRO A 143 0.38 -0.05 10.63
N PRO A 144 1.15 -0.52 9.63
CA PRO A 144 1.92 -1.75 9.75
C PRO A 144 3.19 -1.56 10.61
N LEU A 145 3.59 -2.64 11.28
CA LEU A 145 4.88 -2.75 11.96
C LEU A 145 5.97 -3.09 10.94
N ILE A 146 7.18 -2.55 11.09
CA ILE A 146 8.31 -2.92 10.23
C ILE A 146 9.29 -3.83 10.97
N VAL A 147 9.71 -4.91 10.32
CA VAL A 147 10.79 -5.78 10.77
C VAL A 147 11.88 -5.80 9.70
N LEU A 148 13.07 -5.37 10.10
CA LEU A 148 14.26 -5.34 9.26
C LEU A 148 15.16 -6.50 9.68
N SER A 149 15.33 -7.48 8.81
CA SER A 149 16.19 -8.65 9.01
C SER A 149 17.37 -8.60 8.04
N GLY A 150 18.57 -8.94 8.54
CA GLY A 150 19.76 -9.06 7.70
C GLY A 150 20.44 -7.75 7.29
N PHE A 151 19.85 -6.59 7.58
CA PHE A 151 20.49 -5.28 7.35
C PHE A 151 21.70 -5.11 8.27
N GLY A 152 22.90 -5.24 7.69
CA GLY A 152 24.16 -5.09 8.42
C GLY A 152 24.49 -3.62 8.68
N THR A 153 25.24 -3.38 9.75
CA THR A 153 25.73 -2.04 10.13
C THR A 153 26.98 -1.58 9.36
N GLN A 154 27.58 -2.45 8.54
CA GLN A 154 28.88 -2.21 7.91
C GLN A 154 28.80 -1.35 6.64
N GLU A 155 27.70 -1.44 5.89
CA GLU A 155 27.53 -0.71 4.63
C GLU A 155 26.69 0.55 4.86
N LEU A 156 27.26 1.72 4.52
CA LEU A 156 26.61 3.03 4.72
C LEU A 156 25.28 3.13 3.96
N HIS A 157 25.22 2.60 2.73
CA HIS A 157 24.02 2.61 1.91
C HIS A 157 22.90 1.74 2.50
N LEU A 158 23.21 0.59 3.12
CA LEU A 158 22.24 -0.23 3.83
C LEU A 158 21.76 0.43 5.14
N LYS A 159 22.64 1.14 5.85
CA LYS A 159 22.26 1.92 7.02
C LYS A 159 21.29 3.04 6.64
N LEU A 160 21.54 3.74 5.54
CA LEU A 160 20.64 4.77 5.02
C LEU A 160 19.29 4.16 4.62
N ALA A 161 19.29 3.01 3.94
CA ALA A 161 18.06 2.29 3.62
C ALA A 161 17.26 1.90 4.87
N THR A 162 17.94 1.38 5.89
CA THR A 162 17.33 1.02 7.19
C THR A 162 16.68 2.25 7.83
N ILE A 163 17.38 3.38 7.90
CA ILE A 163 16.87 4.63 8.47
C ILE A 163 15.68 5.16 7.65
N MET A 164 15.73 5.08 6.32
CA MET A 164 14.62 5.50 5.47
C MET A 164 13.38 4.65 5.73
N PHE A 165 13.51 3.32 5.70
CA PHE A 165 12.40 2.40 5.93
C PHE A 165 11.83 2.48 7.36
N GLN A 166 12.67 2.74 8.37
CA GLN A 166 12.21 3.00 9.74
C GLN A 166 11.37 4.27 9.82
N ASN A 167 11.77 5.34 9.13
CA ASN A 167 11.08 6.62 9.19
C ASN A 167 9.81 6.70 8.31
N ILE A 168 9.63 5.76 7.39
CA ILE A 168 8.41 5.67 6.57
C ILE A 168 7.17 5.38 7.42
N PHE A 169 7.34 4.62 8.50
CA PHE A 169 6.28 4.28 9.45
C PHE A 169 6.44 5.08 10.73
N PRO A 170 5.34 5.37 11.46
CA PRO A 170 5.43 6.07 12.74
C PRO A 170 6.31 5.29 13.72
N ALA A 171 7.11 6.00 14.50
CA ALA A 171 7.92 5.41 15.56
C ALA A 171 7.01 4.74 16.61
N ILE A 172 7.46 3.60 17.12
CA ILE A 172 6.66 2.73 17.99
C ILE A 172 7.35 2.62 19.34
N ASP A 173 6.71 3.20 20.35
CA ASP A 173 7.16 3.08 21.73
C ASP A 173 6.54 1.84 22.38
N ILE A 174 7.38 0.92 22.82
CA ILE A 174 6.98 -0.37 23.40
C ILE A 174 6.03 -0.21 24.59
N ASN A 175 6.18 0.88 25.35
CA ASN A 175 5.43 1.12 26.58
C ASN A 175 4.03 1.73 26.36
N THR A 176 3.81 2.46 25.26
CA THR A 176 2.59 3.24 25.04
C THR A 176 1.68 2.63 23.97
N VAL A 177 2.20 1.71 23.17
CA VAL A 177 1.51 1.18 21.99
C VAL A 177 0.45 0.16 22.38
N LYS A 178 -0.76 0.34 21.83
CA LYS A 178 -1.87 -0.60 22.01
C LYS A 178 -1.69 -1.81 21.10
N LEU A 179 -1.61 -2.99 21.70
CA LEU A 179 -1.52 -4.26 20.98
C LEU A 179 -2.68 -4.52 20.00
N SER A 180 -3.85 -3.90 20.22
CA SER A 180 -4.99 -3.96 19.31
C SER A 180 -4.72 -3.33 17.95
N THR A 181 -3.81 -2.36 17.88
CA THR A 181 -3.43 -1.64 16.66
C THR A 181 -2.41 -2.46 15.84
N CYS A 182 -1.62 -3.29 16.51
CA CYS A 182 -0.57 -4.14 15.92
C CYS A 182 -1.15 -5.35 15.18
N GLN A 183 -1.78 -5.12 14.02
CA GLN A 183 -2.44 -6.17 13.23
C GLN A 183 -1.69 -6.51 11.93
N ARG A 184 -0.77 -5.65 11.48
CA ARG A 184 -0.06 -5.78 10.20
C ARG A 184 1.45 -5.67 10.41
N LEU A 185 2.20 -6.37 9.57
CA LEU A 185 3.65 -6.46 9.63
C LEU A 185 4.24 -6.47 8.23
N VAL A 186 5.21 -5.61 7.99
CA VAL A 186 6.06 -5.58 6.79
C VAL A 186 7.42 -6.14 7.18
N LEU A 187 7.79 -7.24 6.56
CA LEU A 187 9.09 -7.87 6.72
C LEU A 187 9.95 -7.50 5.52
N LEU A 188 11.12 -6.93 5.80
CA LEU A 188 12.20 -6.74 4.85
C LEU A 188 13.34 -7.67 5.27
N ASN A 189 13.70 -8.62 4.42
CA ASN A 189 14.82 -9.52 4.67
C ASN A 189 15.91 -9.29 3.62
N TYR A 190 17.07 -8.82 4.06
CA TYR A 190 18.24 -8.64 3.21
C TYR A 190 19.13 -9.89 3.25
N ASN A 191 19.38 -10.47 2.08
CA ASN A 191 20.37 -11.54 1.92
C ASN A 191 21.69 -10.96 1.40
N LYS A 192 22.77 -11.14 2.18
CA LYS A 192 24.10 -10.61 1.88
C LYS A 192 24.72 -11.25 0.64
N ASP A 193 24.41 -12.52 0.37
CA ASP A 193 25.04 -13.27 -0.72
C ASP A 193 24.46 -12.87 -2.08
N THR A 194 23.14 -12.69 -2.13
CA THR A 194 22.43 -12.33 -3.37
C THR A 194 22.23 -10.82 -3.54
N LYS A 195 22.48 -10.03 -2.49
CA LYS A 195 22.18 -8.59 -2.41
C LYS A 195 20.69 -8.25 -2.68
N LEU A 196 19.81 -9.23 -2.51
CA LEU A 196 18.38 -9.07 -2.70
C LEU A 196 17.69 -8.78 -1.36
N ILE A 197 16.70 -7.91 -1.43
CA ILE A 197 15.78 -7.57 -0.35
C ILE A 197 14.44 -8.23 -0.68
N ASP A 198 14.03 -9.17 0.17
CA ASP A 198 12.70 -9.75 0.14
C ASP A 198 11.73 -8.86 0.91
N PHE A 199 10.71 -8.36 0.24
CA PHE A 199 9.63 -7.59 0.83
C PHE A 199 8.37 -8.44 0.93
N ARG A 200 7.88 -8.59 2.16
CA ARG A 200 6.68 -9.40 2.45
C ARG A 200 5.76 -8.68 3.43
N HIS A 201 4.46 -8.80 3.20
CA HIS A 201 3.44 -8.17 4.04
C HIS A 201 2.51 -9.22 4.65
N TYR A 202 2.55 -9.30 5.97
CA TYR A 202 1.81 -10.23 6.80
C TYR A 202 0.75 -9.52 7.65
N SER A 203 -0.37 -10.20 7.85
CA SER A 203 -1.30 -9.95 8.95
C SER A 203 -0.92 -10.82 10.14
N ILE A 204 -1.00 -10.22 11.32
CA ILE A 204 -0.76 -10.91 12.60
C ILE A 204 -2.09 -11.44 13.10
N ARG A 205 -2.15 -12.75 13.34
CA ARG A 205 -3.28 -13.41 13.98
C ARG A 205 -2.83 -14.04 15.29
N LEU A 206 -3.57 -13.77 16.33
CA LEU A 206 -3.40 -14.44 17.61
C LEU A 206 -4.35 -15.64 17.71
N GLN A 207 -3.80 -16.77 18.12
CA GLN A 207 -4.54 -18.00 18.39
C GLN A 207 -4.28 -18.41 19.85
N PRO A 208 -5.29 -18.57 20.71
CA PRO A 208 -5.05 -19.00 22.09
C PRO A 208 -4.55 -20.45 22.09
N VAL A 209 -3.54 -20.73 22.90
CA VAL A 209 -2.98 -22.07 23.10
C VAL A 209 -3.76 -22.76 24.22
N GLY A 210 -4.00 -24.08 24.09
CA GLY A 210 -4.70 -24.88 25.11
C GLY A 210 -6.22 -24.90 24.98
N VAL A 211 -6.80 -24.37 23.89
CA VAL A 211 -8.24 -24.45 23.60
C VAL A 211 -8.47 -25.26 22.31
N SER A 212 -9.40 -26.22 22.35
CA SER A 212 -9.72 -27.05 21.17
C SER A 212 -10.22 -26.19 20.00
N ARG A 213 -9.91 -26.59 18.76
CA ARG A 213 -10.33 -25.85 17.54
C ARG A 213 -11.85 -25.65 17.48
N LYS A 214 -12.63 -26.62 17.98
CA LYS A 214 -14.09 -26.56 18.02
C LYS A 214 -14.59 -25.49 18.98
N LEU A 215 -14.03 -25.41 20.19
CA LEU A 215 -14.35 -24.36 21.16
C LEU A 215 -13.96 -22.98 20.64
N ARG A 216 -12.79 -22.86 20.01
CA ARG A 216 -12.37 -21.60 19.37
C ARG A 216 -13.35 -21.15 18.28
N ASN A 217 -13.76 -22.07 17.41
CA ASN A 217 -14.74 -21.77 16.35
C ASN A 217 -16.11 -21.45 16.95
N PHE A 218 -16.54 -22.10 18.03
CA PHE A 218 -17.79 -21.79 18.71
C PHE A 218 -17.79 -20.36 19.25
N VAL A 219 -16.76 -19.98 20.02
CA VAL A 219 -16.64 -18.63 20.61
C VAL A 219 -16.51 -17.55 19.53
N GLN A 220 -15.81 -17.85 18.42
CA GLN A 220 -15.58 -16.89 17.35
C GLN A 220 -16.77 -16.72 16.41
N THR A 221 -17.47 -17.81 16.08
CA THR A 221 -18.50 -17.82 15.02
C THR A 221 -19.92 -17.77 15.56
N HIS A 222 -20.13 -17.96 16.89
CA HIS A 222 -21.45 -18.05 17.55
C HIS A 222 -22.38 -19.10 16.92
N LYS A 223 -21.85 -20.01 16.10
CA LYS A 223 -22.60 -21.11 15.50
C LYS A 223 -22.57 -22.28 16.45
N ALA A 224 -23.75 -22.72 16.88
CA ALA A 224 -23.88 -23.93 17.68
C ALA A 224 -23.27 -25.12 16.90
N PRO A 225 -22.33 -25.87 17.50
CA PRO A 225 -21.83 -27.10 16.89
C PRO A 225 -22.95 -28.13 16.80
N ASP A 226 -22.82 -29.09 15.89
CA ASP A 226 -23.75 -30.21 15.83
C ASP A 226 -23.56 -31.10 17.07
N LEU A 227 -24.56 -31.10 17.94
CA LEU A 227 -24.57 -31.86 19.20
C LEU A 227 -25.19 -33.25 19.04
N ARG A 228 -25.67 -33.61 17.84
CA ARG A 228 -26.47 -34.83 17.62
C ARG A 228 -25.73 -36.13 17.96
N ASN A 229 -24.39 -36.12 17.91
CA ASN A 229 -23.52 -37.27 18.18
C ASN A 229 -22.83 -37.23 19.56
N LEU A 230 -23.20 -36.29 20.43
CA LEU A 230 -22.58 -36.08 21.74
C LEU A 230 -23.62 -36.31 22.84
N GLN A 231 -23.31 -37.15 23.82
CA GLN A 231 -24.22 -37.44 24.94
C GLN A 231 -24.04 -36.41 26.06
N ASP A 232 -22.83 -35.85 26.22
CA ASP A 232 -22.52 -34.84 27.23
C ASP A 232 -21.70 -33.67 26.66
N VAL A 233 -21.75 -32.52 27.34
CA VAL A 233 -20.93 -31.33 27.07
C VAL A 233 -19.45 -31.64 27.32
N SER A 234 -19.15 -32.53 28.28
CA SER A 234 -17.80 -33.00 28.55
C SER A 234 -17.21 -33.74 27.33
N ASP A 235 -18.00 -34.54 26.62
CA ASP A 235 -17.60 -35.22 25.37
C ASP A 235 -17.19 -34.22 24.29
N PHE A 236 -17.81 -33.04 24.23
CA PHE A 236 -17.42 -32.02 23.24
C PHE A 236 -16.00 -31.48 23.49
N ILE A 237 -15.58 -31.44 24.75
CA ILE A 237 -14.29 -30.93 25.20
C ILE A 237 -13.23 -32.05 25.16
N THR A 238 -13.58 -33.26 25.61
CA THR A 238 -12.66 -34.40 25.76
C THR A 238 -12.51 -35.23 24.48
N LYS A 239 -13.52 -35.31 23.61
CA LYS A 239 -13.47 -36.01 22.31
C LYS A 239 -12.75 -35.16 21.24
N ALA A 240 -11.61 -34.60 21.63
CA ALA A 240 -10.69 -33.82 20.79
C ALA A 240 -9.89 -34.70 19.81
N GLY A 241 -9.80 -36.02 20.05
CA GLY A 241 -8.94 -36.94 19.30
C GLY A 241 -9.42 -37.41 17.90
N TYR A 242 -10.51 -36.88 17.33
CA TYR A 242 -11.04 -37.38 16.03
C TYR A 242 -11.04 -36.33 14.90
N GLY A 243 -10.32 -35.23 15.06
CA GLY A 243 -10.32 -34.14 14.09
C GLY A 243 -8.94 -33.54 13.84
N SER A 244 -8.08 -34.27 13.14
CA SER A 244 -6.85 -33.78 12.47
C SER A 244 -6.14 -32.63 13.21
N GLU A 245 -5.59 -32.94 14.39
CA GLU A 245 -4.77 -32.03 15.21
C GLU A 245 -3.32 -31.91 14.66
N SER A 246 -3.12 -32.05 13.35
CA SER A 246 -1.79 -32.11 12.73
C SER A 246 -1.07 -30.77 12.55
N GLU A 247 -1.44 -29.74 13.31
CA GLU A 247 -0.54 -28.60 13.51
C GLU A 247 -0.12 -28.65 14.98
N GLY A 248 1.03 -29.27 15.25
CA GLY A 248 1.70 -29.06 16.54
C GLY A 248 1.96 -27.56 16.64
N ASP A 249 1.35 -26.91 17.64
CA ASP A 249 1.73 -25.53 17.98
C ASP A 249 3.20 -25.60 18.44
N GLU A 250 4.12 -25.17 17.58
CA GLU A 250 5.53 -25.02 17.94
C GLU A 250 5.62 -24.08 19.15
N GLU A 251 6.18 -24.59 20.26
CA GLU A 251 6.30 -23.87 21.52
C GLU A 251 7.04 -22.52 21.37
N ALA A 252 7.91 -22.41 20.37
CA ALA A 252 8.67 -21.21 20.00
C ALA A 252 7.81 -20.03 19.51
N ALA A 253 6.59 -20.28 19.03
CA ALA A 253 5.69 -19.23 18.52
C ALA A 253 4.67 -18.76 19.57
N THR A 254 4.83 -19.15 20.84
CA THR A 254 3.88 -18.84 21.91
C THR A 254 4.30 -17.60 22.71
N VAL A 255 3.38 -16.67 22.90
CA VAL A 255 3.57 -15.42 23.64
C VAL A 255 2.51 -15.29 24.73
N THR A 256 2.92 -14.91 25.94
CA THR A 256 2.00 -14.58 27.02
C THR A 256 1.45 -13.18 26.81
N LEU A 257 0.14 -13.04 26.66
CA LEU A 257 -0.47 -11.74 26.43
C LEU A 257 -0.49 -10.90 27.70
N SER A 258 -0.11 -9.63 27.61
CA SER A 258 -0.18 -8.68 28.74
C SER A 258 -1.59 -8.10 28.94
N SER A 259 -2.43 -8.08 27.90
CA SER A 259 -3.79 -7.53 27.94
C SER A 259 -4.77 -8.38 27.12
N ASP A 260 -6.07 -8.20 27.37
CA ASP A 260 -7.13 -8.81 26.57
C ASP A 260 -7.09 -8.30 25.12
N LEU A 261 -7.10 -9.23 24.15
CA LEU A 261 -7.11 -8.94 22.72
C LEU A 261 -8.29 -9.63 22.05
N GLY A 262 -9.41 -8.90 21.99
CA GLY A 262 -10.68 -9.40 21.47
C GLY A 262 -11.37 -10.34 22.46
N ARG A 263 -12.31 -11.16 21.97
CA ARG A 263 -13.14 -12.03 22.82
C ARG A 263 -12.48 -13.34 23.21
N VAL A 264 -11.54 -13.80 22.39
CA VAL A 264 -10.97 -15.15 22.45
C VAL A 264 -9.62 -15.14 23.16
N ASN A 265 -8.83 -14.08 23.00
CA ASN A 265 -7.51 -13.99 23.61
C ASN A 265 -7.61 -13.11 24.85
N LYS A 266 -7.51 -13.74 26.03
CA LYS A 266 -7.52 -13.04 27.31
C LYS A 266 -6.10 -12.72 27.76
N GLY A 267 -5.92 -11.65 28.51
CA GLY A 267 -4.68 -11.30 29.18
C GLY A 267 -4.21 -12.45 30.07
N SER A 268 -2.91 -12.56 30.24
CA SER A 268 -2.20 -13.62 30.94
C SER A 268 -2.30 -15.03 30.33
N THR A 269 -3.05 -15.22 29.23
CA THR A 269 -3.09 -16.50 28.51
C THR A 269 -1.97 -16.61 27.47
N LYS A 270 -1.45 -17.82 27.25
CA LYS A 270 -0.50 -18.12 26.17
C LYS A 270 -1.26 -18.11 24.84
N SER A 271 -0.80 -17.30 23.90
CA SER A 271 -1.32 -17.23 22.54
C SER A 271 -0.21 -17.46 21.54
N ALA A 272 -0.45 -18.33 20.55
CA ALA A 272 0.42 -18.54 19.42
C ALA A 272 0.21 -17.41 18.39
N VAL A 273 1.31 -16.86 17.89
CA VAL A 273 1.29 -15.85 16.82
C VAL A 273 1.34 -16.57 15.48
N LYS A 274 0.28 -16.44 14.69
CA LYS A 274 0.21 -16.93 13.31
C LYS A 274 0.28 -15.76 12.35
N LEU A 275 1.15 -15.87 11.35
CA LEU A 275 1.26 -14.89 10.28
C LEU A 275 0.46 -15.38 9.09
N GLN A 276 -0.42 -14.53 8.56
CA GLN A 276 -1.12 -14.79 7.30
C GLN A 276 -0.73 -13.73 6.30
N GLU A 277 -0.32 -14.14 5.12
CA GLU A 277 0.15 -13.19 4.11
C GLU A 277 -0.98 -12.43 3.43
N ILE A 278 -0.83 -11.12 3.29
CA ILE A 278 -1.76 -10.24 2.59
C ILE A 278 -1.21 -9.91 1.19
N GLY A 279 0.10 -9.69 1.09
CA GLY A 279 0.75 -9.17 -0.12
C GLY A 279 0.85 -7.64 -0.16
N PRO A 280 1.59 -7.05 -1.12
CA PRO A 280 2.30 -7.70 -2.22
C PRO A 280 3.61 -8.40 -1.79
N ARG A 281 4.06 -9.36 -2.60
CA ARG A 281 5.41 -9.94 -2.50
C ARG A 281 6.28 -9.29 -3.54
N MET A 282 7.49 -8.90 -3.18
CA MET A 282 8.47 -8.47 -4.17
C MET A 282 9.89 -8.76 -3.71
N THR A 283 10.75 -9.07 -4.68
CA THR A 283 12.19 -9.17 -4.50
C THR A 283 12.81 -7.97 -5.20
N MET A 284 13.57 -7.17 -4.46
CA MET A 284 14.14 -5.93 -4.95
C MET A 284 15.63 -5.84 -4.63
N GLN A 285 16.38 -5.16 -5.48
CA GLN A 285 17.80 -4.91 -5.30
C GLN A 285 18.03 -3.41 -5.24
N LEU A 286 18.86 -2.95 -4.30
CA LEU A 286 19.27 -1.54 -4.26
C LEU A 286 20.25 -1.28 -5.41
N VAL A 287 19.91 -0.36 -6.30
CA VAL A 287 20.74 -0.03 -7.47
C VAL A 287 21.50 1.26 -7.25
N ARG A 288 20.80 2.33 -6.84
CA ARG A 288 21.41 3.65 -6.66
C ARG A 288 20.86 4.37 -5.44
N VAL A 289 21.72 5.17 -4.83
CA VAL A 289 21.40 6.11 -3.74
C VAL A 289 21.82 7.49 -4.19
N GLU A 290 20.90 8.43 -4.18
CA GLU A 290 21.16 9.81 -4.60
C GLU A 290 20.85 10.77 -3.45
N GLU A 291 21.63 11.84 -3.38
CA GLU A 291 21.32 13.00 -2.57
C GLU A 291 20.20 13.81 -3.24
N GLY A 292 19.34 14.48 -2.47
CA GLY A 292 18.25 15.26 -3.07
C GLY A 292 17.05 14.43 -3.49
N LEU A 293 16.11 15.08 -4.19
CA LEU A 293 14.87 14.47 -4.68
C LEU A 293 14.99 14.15 -6.17
N CYS A 294 15.59 13.01 -6.51
CA CYS A 294 15.79 12.52 -7.88
C CYS A 294 16.68 13.41 -8.76
N SER A 295 17.38 14.40 -8.21
CA SER A 295 18.17 15.38 -8.98
C SER A 295 19.45 15.81 -8.25
N GLY A 296 20.12 14.89 -7.56
CA GLY A 296 21.37 15.20 -6.85
C GLY A 296 22.40 14.09 -6.97
N GLY A 297 23.56 14.31 -6.33
CA GLY A 297 24.74 13.47 -6.52
C GLY A 297 24.53 12.01 -6.12
N ILE A 298 25.09 11.08 -6.90
CA ILE A 298 25.02 9.64 -6.63
C ILE A 298 26.03 9.30 -5.53
N ILE A 299 25.52 8.84 -4.38
CA ILE A 299 26.31 8.38 -3.24
C ILE A 299 26.73 6.91 -3.41
N PHE A 300 25.89 6.13 -4.09
CA PHE A 300 26.14 4.72 -4.33
C PHE A 300 25.49 4.28 -5.65
N SER A 301 26.23 3.50 -6.43
CA SER A 301 25.74 2.76 -7.60
C SER A 301 26.28 1.33 -7.53
N GLU A 302 25.39 0.35 -7.67
CA GLU A 302 25.77 -1.08 -7.73
C GLU A 302 26.48 -1.42 -9.06
N ASP A 303 26.08 -0.76 -10.15
CA ASP A 303 26.78 -0.81 -11.43
C ASP A 303 27.92 0.22 -11.37
N GLY A 304 29.12 -0.23 -11.01
CA GLY A 304 30.27 0.62 -10.65
C GLY A 304 30.85 1.45 -11.80
N ASN A 305 30.16 2.50 -12.24
CA ASN A 305 30.72 3.51 -13.13
C ASN A 305 30.33 4.91 -12.64
N VAL A 306 31.03 5.38 -11.62
CA VAL A 306 30.69 6.62 -10.90
C VAL A 306 31.25 7.89 -11.57
N ASP A 307 32.08 7.81 -12.63
CA ASP A 307 32.83 9.01 -13.08
C ASP A 307 32.66 9.49 -14.54
N GLU A 308 31.92 8.82 -15.45
CA GLU A 308 31.81 9.33 -16.85
C GLU A 308 30.41 9.32 -17.50
N LYS A 309 29.37 8.82 -16.83
CA LYS A 309 27.99 8.76 -17.38
C LYS A 309 26.97 9.64 -16.66
N ASN A 310 27.44 10.59 -15.85
CA ASN A 310 26.65 11.19 -14.78
C ASN A 310 25.68 12.32 -15.18
N GLU A 311 25.61 12.72 -16.45
CA GLU A 311 24.66 13.75 -16.90
C GLU A 311 23.80 13.33 -18.10
N GLN A 312 24.14 12.25 -18.82
CA GLN A 312 23.38 11.83 -20.00
C GLN A 312 22.34 10.76 -19.68
N ASP A 313 22.67 9.62 -19.07
CA ASP A 313 21.70 8.51 -18.97
C ASP A 313 20.50 8.78 -18.03
N GLY A 314 20.65 9.63 -17.01
CA GLY A 314 19.59 9.93 -16.03
C GLY A 314 18.56 10.95 -16.50
N ASP A 315 19.03 12.01 -17.18
CA ASP A 315 18.19 13.02 -17.79
C ASP A 315 17.72 12.57 -19.18
N GLU A 316 18.52 11.86 -19.99
CA GLU A 316 18.08 11.31 -21.28
C GLU A 316 17.06 10.17 -21.10
N GLU A 317 17.10 9.31 -20.07
CA GLU A 317 16.04 8.29 -19.88
C GLU A 317 14.74 8.86 -19.27
N ASP A 318 14.81 9.96 -18.51
CA ASP A 318 13.61 10.63 -18.00
C ASP A 318 13.06 11.60 -19.09
N SER A 319 13.93 12.30 -19.84
CA SER A 319 13.55 13.20 -20.95
C SER A 319 13.15 12.47 -22.21
N ALA A 320 13.82 11.39 -22.63
CA ALA A 320 13.38 10.60 -23.78
C ALA A 320 12.06 9.87 -23.49
N SER A 321 11.80 9.49 -22.23
CA SER A 321 10.47 8.95 -21.87
C SER A 321 9.38 10.02 -21.86
N ASP A 322 9.73 11.27 -21.54
CA ASP A 322 8.80 12.41 -21.61
C ASP A 322 8.60 12.87 -23.07
N GLU A 323 9.65 12.87 -23.91
CA GLU A 323 9.62 13.23 -25.34
C GLU A 323 8.94 12.18 -26.22
N GLU A 324 9.13 10.88 -25.96
CA GLU A 324 8.38 9.80 -26.64
C GLU A 324 6.89 9.83 -26.28
N GLU A 325 6.53 10.21 -25.04
CA GLU A 325 5.12 10.41 -24.66
C GLU A 325 4.50 11.67 -25.29
N GLU A 326 5.25 12.76 -25.49
CA GLU A 326 4.76 13.96 -26.22
C GLU A 326 4.56 13.68 -27.73
N GLY A 327 5.39 12.83 -28.35
CA GLY A 327 5.25 12.43 -29.76
C GLY A 327 4.03 11.54 -30.05
N GLU A 328 3.63 10.66 -29.10
CA GLU A 328 2.39 9.87 -29.22
C GLU A 328 1.12 10.71 -29.03
N GLU A 329 1.14 11.79 -28.23
CA GLU A 329 -0.03 12.67 -28.06
C GLU A 329 -0.28 13.57 -29.29
N GLY A 330 0.75 13.87 -30.09
CA GLY A 330 0.62 14.64 -31.33
C GLY A 330 0.07 13.87 -32.54
N SER A 331 0.01 12.53 -32.49
CA SER A 331 -0.45 11.68 -33.60
C SER A 331 -1.83 11.06 -33.37
N GLY A 332 -2.42 11.25 -32.19
CA GLY A 332 -3.70 10.63 -31.79
C GLY A 332 -4.95 11.52 -31.95
N GLU A 333 -4.85 12.73 -32.49
CA GLU A 333 -5.98 13.68 -32.57
C GLU A 333 -6.62 13.84 -33.96
N GLU A 334 -6.22 13.09 -35.00
CA GLU A 334 -6.80 13.23 -36.37
C GLU A 334 -7.77 12.13 -36.85
N GLU A 335 -8.09 11.10 -36.06
CA GLU A 335 -9.08 10.10 -36.49
C GLU A 335 -10.25 9.96 -35.49
N GLY A 336 -11.33 10.69 -35.75
CA GLY A 336 -12.59 10.42 -35.05
C GLY A 336 -13.70 11.46 -35.16
N GLU A 337 -14.06 11.96 -36.34
CA GLU A 337 -15.39 12.55 -36.57
C GLU A 337 -15.92 12.28 -37.98
N GLU A 338 -16.35 11.04 -38.25
CA GLU A 338 -17.39 10.78 -39.25
C GLU A 338 -18.31 9.68 -38.71
N ASP A 339 -19.46 10.09 -38.17
CA ASP A 339 -20.78 9.52 -38.46
C ASP A 339 -21.80 9.97 -37.39
N SER A 340 -22.72 10.86 -37.77
CA SER A 340 -24.15 10.70 -37.43
C SER A 340 -25.00 11.84 -38.00
N GLY A 341 -25.95 11.47 -38.87
CA GLY A 341 -27.30 12.05 -38.86
C GLY A 341 -27.76 12.78 -40.11
N GLU A 342 -28.41 12.05 -41.03
CA GLU A 342 -29.51 12.62 -41.83
C GLU A 342 -30.68 11.62 -41.90
N GLU A 343 -31.71 11.88 -41.10
CA GLU A 343 -33.09 11.48 -41.35
C GLU A 343 -34.00 12.72 -41.14
N GLY A 344 -34.89 12.97 -42.11
CA GLY A 344 -36.03 13.89 -42.06
C GLY A 344 -35.82 15.19 -42.87
N GLU A 345 -36.71 15.68 -43.73
CA GLU A 345 -38.14 15.45 -43.94
C GLU A 345 -38.55 15.95 -45.34
N ASP A 346 -39.67 15.40 -45.83
CA ASP A 346 -40.46 15.77 -47.01
C ASP A 346 -41.01 17.22 -47.00
N MET A 347 -41.66 17.59 -48.12
CA MET A 347 -42.57 18.73 -48.43
C MET A 347 -41.95 19.84 -49.30
N ASP A 348 -42.51 20.31 -50.43
CA ASP A 348 -43.84 20.12 -51.04
C ASP A 348 -43.86 20.60 -52.51
N GLU A 349 -44.82 20.02 -53.26
CA GLU A 349 -45.72 20.59 -54.29
C GLU A 349 -45.20 21.26 -55.61
N ASP A 350 -45.51 20.55 -56.70
CA ASP A 350 -46.29 20.95 -57.90
C ASP A 350 -45.92 22.19 -58.74
N VAL A 351 -45.83 21.98 -60.07
CA VAL A 351 -46.73 22.55 -61.13
C VAL A 351 -46.08 22.42 -62.53
N GLU A 352 -46.83 21.77 -63.44
CA GLU A 352 -46.93 21.90 -64.93
C GLU A 352 -45.64 21.86 -65.80
N ASP A 353 -45.55 21.15 -66.93
CA ASP A 353 -46.49 20.86 -68.03
C ASP A 353 -46.07 19.56 -68.76
#